data_AF-A0AAU8EPT1-F1
#
_entry.id   AF-A0AAU8EPT1-F1
#
_cell.length_a   1.000
_cell.length_b   1.000
_cell.length_c   1.000
_cell.angle_alpha   90.00
_cell.angle_beta   90.00
_cell.angle_gamma   90.00
#
_symmetry.space_group_name_H-M   'P 1'
#
loop_
_entity.id
_entity.type
_entity.pdbx_description
1 polymer ?
#
loop_
_entity_poly.entity_id
_entity_poly.type
_entity_poly.pdbx_seq_one_letter_code
_entity_poly.pdbx_strand_id
1 'polypeptide(L)'
;MRRTTLAALSAPLLLLTTAGVAGAQEAKPPEPKCEEAATGGTAPLYDGKSASYMYDARFKPGPDLTSKELSDHTPQGVAWWKNWDGKGNNLLLVSTYGKGRAHIVGLDPKAGDKTVGTVDSEPRGDDTQQTHAGAIAVNEKWAFVDGPKTSGWHTIPKYSLSDLRAAMTAKSGSVSPAGGDRKVYGASFLTIDGSHLYAGKFSNKHRDWMYSYTIAGDGSLTLDRKADGNGLRWEVPQWMQGVAAADGRFLFSTSSGRKYRSNLYVTNKGETNLDRASVRCFRAPSMAEGITTTPNGEAYLLFESGSYKYNGASGNPAINVIKGVHRARLSTLTSLPGGKLYLGTLHCAEQEDFVGDDEIRIRVEDQNLGKSVKISEGDKKKIDKTVQFTGNASVKLYENDVEGDDYLGQQILKPGAKDGIMEFTKDGAKYRLSYKVA
;
A
#
# COMPACT_ATOMS: atom_id res chain seq x y z
N MET A 1 23.21 31.61 -70.83
CA MET A 1 23.78 32.63 -69.94
C MET A 1 22.74 33.70 -69.66
N ARG A 2 22.11 33.71 -68.48
CA ARG A 2 21.38 34.85 -67.92
C ARG A 2 21.51 34.77 -66.40
N ARG A 3 22.18 35.76 -65.82
CA ARG A 3 22.31 35.98 -64.38
C ARG A 3 21.04 36.68 -63.90
N THR A 4 20.46 36.21 -62.81
CA THR A 4 19.39 36.93 -62.10
C THR A 4 19.82 37.11 -60.65
N THR A 5 19.95 38.37 -60.27
CA THR A 5 20.36 38.91 -58.98
C THR A 5 19.24 38.73 -57.94
N LEU A 6 19.58 38.20 -56.76
CA LEU A 6 18.70 38.18 -55.59
C LEU A 6 18.87 39.48 -54.80
N ALA A 7 17.77 40.21 -54.60
CA ALA A 7 17.69 41.34 -53.69
C ALA A 7 17.31 40.84 -52.29
N ALA A 8 18.12 41.18 -51.28
CA ALA A 8 17.86 40.88 -49.88
C ALA A 8 16.97 41.98 -49.26
N LEU A 9 15.83 41.59 -48.70
CA LEU A 9 14.97 42.42 -47.86
C LEU A 9 15.26 42.06 -46.40
N SER A 10 15.85 43.00 -45.67
CA SER A 10 16.07 42.94 -44.22
C SER A 10 14.81 43.39 -43.48
N ALA A 11 14.19 42.48 -42.73
CA ALA A 11 13.12 42.80 -41.79
C ALA A 11 13.72 42.97 -40.37
N PRO A 12 13.26 43.95 -39.57
CA PRO A 12 13.73 44.13 -38.20
C PRO A 12 13.13 43.06 -37.28
N LEU A 13 14.02 42.36 -36.56
CA LEU A 13 13.70 41.34 -35.57
C LEU A 13 13.26 42.03 -34.27
N LEU A 14 11.95 42.04 -33.99
CA LEU A 14 11.39 42.46 -32.70
C LEU A 14 11.64 41.36 -31.66
N LEU A 15 12.60 41.58 -30.77
CA LEU A 15 12.87 40.76 -29.58
C LEU A 15 11.76 40.99 -28.54
N LEU A 16 10.76 40.11 -28.51
CA LEU A 16 9.81 39.99 -27.41
C LEU A 16 10.50 39.25 -26.25
N THR A 17 10.86 39.99 -25.19
CA THR A 17 11.32 39.42 -23.93
C THR A 17 10.14 38.85 -23.16
N THR A 18 9.88 37.55 -23.30
CA THR A 18 8.95 36.84 -22.41
C THR A 18 9.59 36.74 -21.03
N ALA A 19 9.16 37.58 -20.10
CA ALA A 19 9.47 37.42 -18.68
C ALA A 19 8.92 36.06 -18.23
N GLY A 20 9.83 35.11 -18.00
CA GLY A 20 9.49 33.80 -17.48
C GLY A 20 8.93 33.94 -16.07
N VAL A 21 7.62 33.76 -15.93
CA VAL A 21 7.00 33.57 -14.62
C VAL A 21 7.51 32.22 -14.11
N ALA A 22 8.50 32.24 -13.21
CA ALA A 22 8.90 31.07 -12.46
C ALA A 22 7.69 30.61 -11.65
N GLY A 23 6.98 29.60 -12.15
CA GLY A 23 5.86 29.00 -11.45
C GLY A 23 6.34 28.53 -10.08
N ALA A 24 5.76 29.09 -9.02
CA ALA A 24 6.01 28.63 -7.66
C ALA A 24 5.77 27.12 -7.63
N GLN A 25 6.83 26.36 -7.35
CA GLN A 25 6.78 24.92 -7.26
C GLN A 25 5.92 24.58 -6.04
N GLU A 26 4.69 24.13 -6.29
CA GLU A 26 3.73 23.73 -5.26
C GLU A 26 4.41 22.68 -4.37
N ALA A 27 4.52 22.96 -3.07
CA ALA A 27 5.22 22.08 -2.14
C ALA A 27 4.61 20.67 -2.20
N LYS A 28 5.47 19.63 -2.34
CA LYS A 28 5.03 18.23 -2.35
C LYS A 28 4.20 17.98 -1.08
N PRO A 29 2.93 17.53 -1.20
CA PRO A 29 2.12 17.20 -0.03
C PRO A 29 2.82 16.13 0.82
N PRO A 30 2.76 16.23 2.16
CA PRO A 30 3.32 15.21 3.04
C PRO A 30 2.62 13.87 2.79
N GLU A 31 3.41 12.79 2.79
CA GLU A 31 2.88 11.45 2.62
C GLU A 31 1.98 11.07 3.82
N PRO A 32 0.89 10.31 3.59
CA PRO A 32 0.01 9.88 4.69
C PRO A 32 0.81 9.06 5.70
N LYS A 33 0.86 9.51 6.96
CA LYS A 33 1.46 8.72 8.04
C LYS A 33 0.46 7.65 8.48
N CYS A 34 0.94 6.42 8.57
CA CYS A 34 0.12 5.32 9.06
C CYS A 34 0.02 5.35 10.57
N GLU A 35 -1.07 4.79 11.10
CA GLU A 35 -1.18 4.54 12.53
C GLU A 35 -0.12 3.51 12.93
N GLU A 36 0.66 3.85 13.95
CA GLU A 36 1.78 3.03 14.44
C GLU A 36 1.65 2.59 15.91
N ALA A 37 0.62 3.04 16.64
CA ALA A 37 0.53 2.76 18.06
C ALA A 37 0.24 1.28 18.28
N ALA A 38 0.96 0.70 19.22
CA ALA A 38 0.95 -0.71 19.55
C ALA A 38 1.09 -0.87 21.06
N THR A 39 0.79 -2.05 21.58
CA THR A 39 1.05 -2.39 22.99
C THR A 39 2.54 -2.34 23.34
N GLY A 40 3.42 -2.43 22.34
CA GLY A 40 4.87 -2.59 22.51
C GLY A 40 5.31 -3.97 23.03
N GLY A 41 4.37 -4.75 23.57
CA GLY A 41 4.55 -6.12 24.04
C GLY A 41 4.45 -7.15 22.91
N THR A 42 4.57 -8.43 23.28
CA THR A 42 4.43 -9.57 22.38
C THR A 42 3.05 -9.59 21.74
N ALA A 43 3.00 -9.79 20.42
CA ALA A 43 1.73 -9.91 19.71
C ALA A 43 1.04 -11.24 20.07
N PRO A 44 -0.30 -11.25 20.18
CA PRO A 44 -1.03 -12.48 20.48
C PRO A 44 -1.12 -13.45 19.29
N LEU A 45 -0.88 -12.96 18.08
CA LEU A 45 -1.21 -13.64 16.83
C LEU A 45 0.02 -14.15 16.05
N TYR A 46 1.20 -13.58 16.30
CA TYR A 46 2.42 -13.82 15.51
C TYR A 46 3.65 -13.58 16.37
N ASP A 47 4.79 -14.11 15.94
CA ASP A 47 6.04 -13.96 16.67
C ASP A 47 6.49 -12.48 16.73
N GLY A 48 7.07 -12.10 17.85
CA GLY A 48 7.62 -10.76 18.07
C GLY A 48 6.62 -9.74 18.60
N LYS A 49 7.00 -8.45 18.56
CA LYS A 49 6.19 -7.36 19.12
C LYS A 49 4.93 -7.09 18.29
N SER A 50 3.87 -6.60 18.92
CA SER A 50 2.68 -6.04 18.26
C SER A 50 3.08 -5.02 17.18
N ALA A 51 2.45 -5.13 16.01
CA ALA A 51 2.63 -4.22 14.87
C ALA A 51 1.84 -2.93 15.05
N SER A 52 0.57 -3.05 15.43
CA SER A 52 -0.32 -1.96 15.81
C SER A 52 -1.55 -2.52 16.53
N TYR A 53 -2.22 -1.68 17.33
CA TYR A 53 -3.55 -1.98 17.87
C TYR A 53 -4.57 -2.25 16.75
N MET A 54 -4.46 -1.50 15.64
CA MET A 54 -5.36 -1.64 14.50
C MET A 54 -5.30 -3.04 13.89
N TYR A 55 -4.08 -3.56 13.71
CA TYR A 55 -3.86 -4.89 13.17
C TYR A 55 -4.35 -5.99 14.12
N ASP A 56 -3.90 -5.94 15.37
CA ASP A 56 -4.17 -7.00 16.36
C ASP A 56 -5.66 -7.12 16.70
N ALA A 57 -6.42 -6.03 16.62
CA ALA A 57 -7.87 -6.06 16.86
C ALA A 57 -8.70 -6.58 15.68
N ARG A 58 -8.14 -6.59 14.45
CA ARG A 58 -8.90 -6.85 13.21
C ARG A 58 -8.55 -8.18 12.57
N PHE A 59 -7.28 -8.55 12.62
CA PHE A 59 -6.79 -9.76 11.99
C PHE A 59 -6.88 -10.96 12.93
N LYS A 60 -7.10 -12.12 12.33
CA LYS A 60 -7.14 -13.43 12.96
C LYS A 60 -6.30 -14.41 12.14
N PRO A 61 -5.95 -15.58 12.70
CA PRO A 61 -5.30 -16.61 11.91
C PRO A 61 -6.17 -17.02 10.72
N GLY A 62 -5.54 -17.16 9.56
CA GLY A 62 -6.07 -17.85 8.39
C GLY A 62 -5.29 -19.16 8.17
N PRO A 63 -5.41 -19.78 6.98
CA PRO A 63 -4.64 -20.96 6.65
C PRO A 63 -3.13 -20.69 6.51
N ASP A 64 -2.33 -21.61 7.02
CA ASP A 64 -0.88 -21.67 6.87
C ASP A 64 -0.48 -22.44 5.62
N LEU A 65 0.69 -22.11 5.07
CA LEU A 65 1.39 -23.03 4.17
C LEU A 65 2.08 -24.10 5.00
N THR A 66 2.20 -25.30 4.43
CA THR A 66 2.87 -26.42 5.13
C THR A 66 4.35 -26.12 5.34
N SER A 67 4.93 -26.70 6.39
CA SER A 67 6.38 -26.63 6.63
C SER A 67 7.20 -27.16 5.46
N LYS A 68 6.67 -28.14 4.69
CA LYS A 68 7.30 -28.67 3.49
C LYS A 68 7.37 -27.63 2.37
N GLU A 69 6.30 -26.85 2.18
CA GLU A 69 6.33 -25.77 1.18
C GLU A 69 7.32 -24.68 1.62
N LEU A 70 7.24 -24.27 2.89
CA LEU A 70 8.06 -23.17 3.42
C LEU A 70 9.55 -23.52 3.55
N SER A 71 9.95 -24.79 3.53
CA SER A 71 11.37 -25.19 3.61
C SER A 71 12.15 -24.89 2.32
N ASP A 72 11.45 -24.79 1.19
CA ASP A 72 12.06 -24.62 -0.13
C ASP A 72 11.51 -23.41 -0.89
N HIS A 73 10.32 -22.93 -0.52
CA HIS A 73 9.60 -21.88 -1.24
C HIS A 73 9.19 -20.71 -0.35
N THR A 74 9.06 -19.57 -0.99
CA THR A 74 8.71 -18.27 -0.43
C THR A 74 7.41 -17.82 -1.08
N PRO A 75 6.31 -17.65 -0.32
CA PRO A 75 5.04 -17.21 -0.87
C PRO A 75 5.07 -15.71 -1.21
N GLN A 76 4.34 -15.29 -2.25
CA GLN A 76 4.35 -13.90 -2.74
C GLN A 76 2.95 -13.36 -3.03
N GLY A 77 2.12 -14.09 -3.77
CA GLY A 77 0.78 -13.64 -4.15
C GLY A 77 -0.31 -14.50 -3.52
N VAL A 78 -1.49 -13.92 -3.30
CA VAL A 78 -2.69 -14.67 -2.90
C VAL A 78 -3.90 -14.21 -3.69
N ALA A 79 -4.73 -15.16 -4.14
CA ALA A 79 -5.97 -14.89 -4.84
C ALA A 79 -7.11 -15.80 -4.37
N TRP A 80 -8.34 -15.30 -4.41
CA TRP A 80 -9.54 -16.08 -4.13
C TRP A 80 -10.06 -16.80 -5.37
N TRP A 81 -10.27 -18.12 -5.26
CA TRP A 81 -10.96 -18.92 -6.27
C TRP A 81 -12.28 -19.46 -5.73
N LYS A 82 -13.37 -18.82 -6.16
CA LYS A 82 -14.73 -19.21 -5.79
C LYS A 82 -15.12 -20.52 -6.47
N ASN A 83 -15.81 -21.39 -5.73
CA ASN A 83 -16.39 -22.64 -6.25
C ASN A 83 -15.37 -23.46 -7.04
N TRP A 84 -14.16 -23.61 -6.48
CA TRP A 84 -13.00 -24.14 -7.19
C TRP A 84 -13.24 -25.57 -7.67
N ASP A 85 -14.07 -26.36 -6.98
CA ASP A 85 -14.36 -27.77 -7.28
C ASP A 85 -15.75 -28.00 -7.92
N GLY A 86 -16.52 -26.94 -8.17
CA GLY A 86 -17.89 -27.04 -8.66
C GLY A 86 -18.93 -27.48 -7.62
N LYS A 87 -18.54 -27.72 -6.36
CA LYS A 87 -19.41 -28.20 -5.26
C LYS A 87 -19.66 -27.14 -4.18
N GLY A 88 -19.33 -25.89 -4.47
CA GLY A 88 -19.47 -24.76 -3.55
C GLY A 88 -18.29 -24.57 -2.59
N ASN A 89 -17.23 -25.38 -2.70
CA ASN A 89 -16.01 -25.16 -1.92
C ASN A 89 -15.16 -24.08 -2.57
N ASN A 90 -14.52 -23.25 -1.75
CA ASN A 90 -13.65 -22.18 -2.22
C ASN A 90 -12.20 -22.50 -1.89
N LEU A 91 -11.28 -21.84 -2.58
CA LEU A 91 -9.85 -22.05 -2.43
C LEU A 91 -9.13 -20.70 -2.40
N LEU A 92 -8.08 -20.60 -1.60
CA LEU A 92 -7.08 -19.57 -1.76
C LEU A 92 -5.94 -20.13 -2.61
N LEU A 93 -5.58 -19.42 -3.67
CA LEU A 93 -4.38 -19.72 -4.44
C LEU A 93 -3.24 -18.87 -3.95
N VAL A 94 -2.09 -19.50 -3.68
CA VAL A 94 -0.87 -18.82 -3.28
C VAL A 94 0.22 -19.10 -4.31
N SER A 95 0.77 -18.07 -4.93
CA SER A 95 1.97 -18.19 -5.75
C SER A 95 3.21 -18.20 -4.87
N THR A 96 4.11 -19.14 -5.11
CA THR A 96 5.38 -19.28 -4.38
C THR A 96 6.53 -19.41 -5.34
N TYR A 97 7.71 -18.93 -4.94
CA TYR A 97 8.97 -19.14 -5.67
C TYR A 97 10.03 -19.66 -4.72
N GLY A 98 10.95 -20.48 -5.21
CA GLY A 98 11.82 -21.21 -4.31
C GLY A 98 12.88 -22.03 -5.03
N LYS A 99 13.43 -22.99 -4.32
CA LYS A 99 14.33 -23.97 -4.92
C LYS A 99 13.56 -24.72 -6.02
N GLY A 100 13.98 -24.56 -7.28
CA GLY A 100 13.31 -25.15 -8.43
C GLY A 100 12.23 -24.25 -9.03
N ARG A 101 11.14 -24.87 -9.50
CA ARG A 101 10.04 -24.17 -10.18
C ARG A 101 9.17 -23.40 -9.18
N ALA A 102 8.49 -22.37 -9.68
CA ALA A 102 7.43 -21.72 -8.94
C ALA A 102 6.23 -22.66 -8.75
N HIS A 103 5.53 -22.52 -7.63
CA HIS A 103 4.29 -23.26 -7.39
C HIS A 103 3.08 -22.34 -7.32
N ILE A 104 1.92 -22.93 -7.62
CA ILE A 104 0.60 -22.43 -7.23
C ILE A 104 0.03 -23.42 -6.21
N VAL A 105 -0.09 -22.96 -4.97
CA VAL A 105 -0.56 -23.76 -3.82
C VAL A 105 -2.03 -23.45 -3.55
N GLY A 106 -2.87 -24.48 -3.46
CA GLY A 106 -4.27 -24.36 -3.08
C GLY A 106 -4.47 -24.58 -1.59
N LEU A 107 -4.93 -23.56 -0.85
CA LEU A 107 -5.24 -23.64 0.57
C LEU A 107 -6.75 -23.62 0.81
N ASP A 108 -7.22 -24.51 1.68
CA ASP A 108 -8.62 -24.50 2.15
C ASP A 108 -8.82 -23.33 3.13
N PRO A 109 -9.63 -22.31 2.81
CA PRO A 109 -9.79 -21.13 3.66
C PRO A 109 -10.47 -21.42 5.00
N LYS A 110 -11.04 -22.61 5.18
CA LYS A 110 -11.73 -23.04 6.41
C LYS A 110 -10.88 -23.94 7.30
N ALA A 111 -9.76 -24.47 6.80
CA ALA A 111 -8.92 -25.42 7.52
C ALA A 111 -7.49 -24.88 7.66
N GLY A 112 -7.04 -24.73 8.91
CA GLY A 112 -5.87 -23.92 9.27
C GLY A 112 -4.53 -24.33 8.64
N ASP A 113 -4.35 -25.58 8.21
CA ASP A 113 -3.08 -26.07 7.64
C ASP A 113 -3.30 -26.99 6.42
N LYS A 114 -4.53 -26.99 5.87
CA LYS A 114 -4.90 -27.93 4.82
C LYS A 114 -4.56 -27.38 3.45
N THR A 115 -3.50 -27.93 2.87
CA THR A 115 -3.20 -27.80 1.45
C THR A 115 -4.02 -28.81 0.64
N VAL A 116 -4.78 -28.30 -0.33
CA VAL A 116 -5.57 -29.11 -1.28
C VAL A 116 -4.69 -29.71 -2.36
N GLY A 117 -3.73 -28.94 -2.87
CA GLY A 117 -2.74 -29.38 -3.85
C GLY A 117 -1.68 -28.32 -4.09
N THR A 118 -0.52 -28.76 -4.56
CA THR A 118 0.58 -27.92 -5.03
C THR A 118 0.81 -28.23 -6.50
N VAL A 119 0.85 -27.19 -7.34
CA VAL A 119 1.00 -27.32 -8.80
C VAL A 119 2.24 -26.58 -9.25
N ASP A 120 3.06 -27.24 -10.06
CA ASP A 120 4.20 -26.61 -10.73
C ASP A 120 3.70 -25.65 -11.81
N SER A 121 4.13 -24.41 -11.74
CA SER A 121 3.96 -23.45 -12.83
C SER A 121 5.06 -23.69 -13.86
N GLU A 122 4.73 -24.21 -15.02
CA GLU A 122 5.74 -24.46 -16.05
C GLU A 122 6.23 -23.13 -16.65
N PRO A 123 7.55 -22.99 -16.86
CA PRO A 123 8.08 -21.84 -17.56
C PRO A 123 7.62 -21.84 -19.02
N ARG A 124 7.62 -20.66 -19.65
CA ARG A 124 7.45 -20.58 -21.10
C ARG A 124 8.78 -20.92 -21.77
N GLY A 125 8.81 -22.02 -22.52
CA GLY A 125 9.99 -22.46 -23.27
C GLY A 125 10.84 -23.49 -22.53
N ASP A 126 12.08 -23.67 -22.99
CA ASP A 126 13.10 -24.55 -22.40
C ASP A 126 13.84 -23.90 -21.21
N ASP A 127 13.43 -22.69 -20.83
CA ASP A 127 14.09 -21.91 -19.80
C ASP A 127 13.88 -22.56 -18.42
N THR A 128 14.94 -23.17 -17.91
CA THR A 128 15.00 -23.75 -16.56
C THR A 128 15.15 -22.67 -15.48
N GLN A 129 15.14 -21.38 -15.85
CA GLN A 129 15.24 -20.29 -14.89
C GLN A 129 14.08 -20.33 -13.89
N GLN A 130 14.48 -20.15 -12.63
CA GLN A 130 13.59 -19.93 -11.50
C GLN A 130 12.65 -18.76 -11.82
N THR A 131 11.39 -19.06 -12.10
CA THR A 131 10.38 -18.02 -12.31
C THR A 131 10.08 -17.41 -10.94
N HIS A 132 10.36 -16.12 -10.76
CA HIS A 132 9.90 -15.39 -9.57
C HIS A 132 8.40 -15.14 -9.72
N ALA A 133 7.59 -16.15 -9.38
CA ALA A 133 6.13 -16.03 -9.39
C ALA A 133 5.69 -15.15 -8.22
N GLY A 134 5.72 -13.84 -8.46
CA GLY A 134 5.28 -12.82 -7.53
C GLY A 134 3.76 -12.89 -7.31
N ALA A 135 3.02 -12.05 -8.00
CA ALA A 135 1.59 -11.89 -7.75
C ALA A 135 0.70 -12.89 -8.52
N ILE A 136 -0.51 -13.11 -8.01
CA ILE A 136 -1.55 -13.91 -8.65
C ILE A 136 -2.92 -13.22 -8.54
N ALA A 137 -3.72 -13.27 -9.60
CA ALA A 137 -5.11 -12.84 -9.60
C ALA A 137 -5.99 -13.81 -10.39
N VAL A 138 -7.25 -13.97 -10.01
CA VAL A 138 -8.14 -15.00 -10.56
C VAL A 138 -9.47 -14.38 -10.96
N ASN A 139 -9.98 -14.72 -12.15
CA ASN A 139 -11.38 -14.48 -12.52
C ASN A 139 -12.14 -15.82 -12.65
N GLU A 140 -13.27 -15.85 -13.35
CA GLU A 140 -14.07 -17.07 -13.50
C GLU A 140 -13.41 -18.18 -14.32
N LYS A 141 -12.43 -17.86 -15.18
CA LYS A 141 -11.85 -18.80 -16.15
C LYS A 141 -10.33 -18.90 -16.09
N TRP A 142 -9.65 -17.85 -15.62
CA TRP A 142 -8.21 -17.69 -15.75
C TRP A 142 -7.57 -17.32 -14.41
N ALA A 143 -6.41 -17.90 -14.15
CA ALA A 143 -5.44 -17.36 -13.19
C ALA A 143 -4.36 -16.60 -13.96
N PHE A 144 -4.03 -15.40 -13.50
CA PHE A 144 -2.98 -14.53 -14.03
C PHE A 144 -1.87 -14.45 -13.00
N VAL A 145 -0.63 -14.67 -13.41
CA VAL A 145 0.53 -14.72 -12.50
C VAL A 145 1.63 -13.80 -13.01
N ASP A 146 2.40 -13.19 -12.11
CA ASP A 146 3.63 -12.48 -12.49
C ASP A 146 4.60 -13.42 -13.20
N GLY A 147 5.07 -12.99 -14.37
CA GLY A 147 5.91 -13.78 -15.26
C GLY A 147 7.34 -13.25 -15.38
N PRO A 148 8.20 -13.97 -16.12
CA PRO A 148 9.56 -13.53 -16.36
C PRO A 148 9.60 -12.21 -17.12
N LYS A 149 10.64 -11.40 -16.90
CA LYS A 149 10.83 -10.17 -17.67
C LYS A 149 11.29 -10.50 -19.09
N THR A 150 10.72 -9.85 -20.09
CA THR A 150 11.11 -10.02 -21.50
C THR A 150 11.41 -8.67 -22.14
N SER A 151 12.64 -8.49 -22.60
CA SER A 151 13.10 -7.23 -23.22
C SER A 151 12.85 -5.99 -22.34
N GLY A 152 13.08 -6.12 -21.02
CA GLY A 152 12.86 -5.06 -20.04
C GLY A 152 11.41 -4.85 -19.59
N TRP A 153 10.45 -5.55 -20.18
CA TRP A 153 9.04 -5.50 -19.77
C TRP A 153 8.71 -6.60 -18.76
N HIS A 154 7.82 -6.29 -17.82
CA HIS A 154 7.15 -7.33 -17.04
C HIS A 154 6.19 -8.11 -17.93
N THR A 155 5.93 -9.36 -17.59
CA THR A 155 4.95 -10.18 -18.31
C THR A 155 3.94 -10.78 -17.36
N ILE A 156 2.77 -11.11 -17.90
CA ILE A 156 1.71 -11.82 -17.18
C ILE A 156 1.31 -13.03 -18.05
N PRO A 157 1.79 -14.25 -17.73
CA PRO A 157 1.17 -15.49 -18.18
C PRO A 157 -0.24 -15.66 -17.59
N LYS A 158 -1.05 -16.45 -18.30
CA LYS A 158 -2.38 -16.88 -17.84
C LYS A 158 -2.48 -18.39 -17.87
N TYR A 159 -3.23 -18.96 -16.95
CA TYR A 159 -3.47 -20.39 -16.81
C TYR A 159 -4.97 -20.65 -16.79
N SER A 160 -5.43 -21.67 -17.51
CA SER A 160 -6.82 -22.08 -17.45
C SER A 160 -7.13 -22.62 -16.06
N LEU A 161 -8.22 -22.18 -15.45
CA LEU A 161 -8.67 -22.73 -14.18
C LEU A 161 -9.15 -24.18 -14.31
N SER A 162 -9.53 -24.65 -15.49
CA SER A 162 -9.82 -26.08 -15.72
C SER A 162 -8.57 -26.93 -15.51
N ASP A 163 -7.45 -26.50 -16.06
CA ASP A 163 -6.21 -27.27 -16.10
C ASP A 163 -5.56 -27.20 -14.72
N LEU A 164 -5.60 -26.02 -14.10
CA LEU A 164 -5.17 -25.83 -12.72
C LEU A 164 -5.96 -26.72 -11.75
N ARG A 165 -7.29 -26.82 -11.92
CA ARG A 165 -8.14 -27.71 -11.12
C ARG A 165 -7.73 -29.17 -11.29
N ALA A 166 -7.51 -29.61 -12.52
CA ALA A 166 -7.07 -30.97 -12.82
C ALA A 166 -5.72 -31.27 -12.15
N ALA A 167 -4.74 -30.37 -12.29
CA ALA A 167 -3.42 -30.50 -11.68
C ALA A 167 -3.48 -30.51 -10.14
N MET A 168 -4.29 -29.65 -9.53
CA MET A 168 -4.49 -29.64 -8.06
C MET A 168 -5.11 -30.94 -7.56
N THR A 169 -6.09 -31.47 -8.28
CA THR A 169 -6.76 -32.73 -7.90
C THR A 169 -5.81 -33.93 -8.02
N ALA A 170 -4.87 -33.89 -8.97
CA ALA A 170 -3.80 -34.88 -9.10
C ALA A 170 -2.74 -34.79 -7.99
N LYS A 171 -2.77 -33.76 -7.12
CA LYS A 171 -1.91 -33.53 -5.95
C LYS A 171 -0.40 -33.32 -6.21
N SER A 172 0.07 -33.43 -7.46
CA SER A 172 1.44 -33.12 -7.87
C SER A 172 1.53 -32.92 -9.38
N GLY A 173 0.65 -32.11 -9.94
CA GLY A 173 0.61 -31.80 -11.38
C GLY A 173 1.44 -30.57 -11.75
N SER A 174 1.68 -30.39 -13.04
CA SER A 174 2.18 -29.16 -13.63
C SER A 174 1.12 -28.51 -14.50
N VAL A 175 1.25 -27.20 -14.74
CA VAL A 175 0.37 -26.46 -15.65
C VAL A 175 1.19 -25.52 -16.53
N SER A 176 0.92 -25.56 -17.83
CA SER A 176 1.56 -24.66 -18.81
C SER A 176 0.74 -23.38 -19.00
N PRO A 177 1.39 -22.23 -19.27
CA PRO A 177 0.67 -21.00 -19.58
C PRO A 177 -0.07 -21.10 -20.92
N ALA A 178 -1.29 -20.58 -20.97
CA ALA A 178 -2.12 -20.57 -22.16
C ALA A 178 -1.86 -19.32 -23.03
N GLY A 179 -1.68 -19.52 -24.34
CA GLY A 179 -1.50 -18.43 -25.31
C GLY A 179 -0.18 -17.68 -25.15
N GLY A 180 -0.12 -16.41 -25.55
CA GLY A 180 1.04 -15.52 -25.37
C GLY A 180 1.00 -14.74 -24.05
N ASP A 181 2.17 -14.46 -23.45
CA ASP A 181 2.23 -13.61 -22.26
C ASP A 181 1.91 -12.16 -22.61
N ARG A 182 1.22 -11.48 -21.70
CA ARG A 182 0.99 -10.04 -21.84
C ARG A 182 2.18 -9.27 -21.31
N LYS A 183 2.84 -8.47 -22.15
CA LYS A 183 3.76 -7.43 -21.70
C LYS A 183 3.00 -6.30 -20.99
N VAL A 184 3.45 -5.94 -19.79
CA VAL A 184 2.84 -4.90 -18.94
C VAL A 184 3.90 -4.00 -18.31
N TYR A 185 3.46 -2.82 -17.85
CA TYR A 185 4.32 -1.88 -17.15
C TYR A 185 4.98 -2.48 -15.89
N GLY A 186 4.18 -3.22 -15.10
CA GLY A 186 4.60 -3.90 -13.89
C GLY A 186 3.64 -5.04 -13.57
N ALA A 187 4.14 -6.07 -12.91
CA ALA A 187 3.36 -7.23 -12.47
C ALA A 187 3.72 -7.68 -11.04
N SER A 188 4.42 -6.83 -10.27
CA SER A 188 4.83 -7.13 -8.89
C SER A 188 3.65 -7.42 -7.97
N PHE A 189 2.48 -6.88 -8.31
CA PHE A 189 1.21 -7.08 -7.63
C PHE A 189 0.08 -7.06 -8.66
N LEU A 190 -0.94 -7.89 -8.43
CA LEU A 190 -2.08 -8.10 -9.32
C LEU A 190 -3.37 -8.15 -8.50
N THR A 191 -4.47 -7.62 -9.04
CA THR A 191 -5.83 -7.91 -8.56
C THR A 191 -6.83 -7.84 -9.70
N ILE A 192 -8.04 -8.34 -9.47
CA ILE A 192 -9.14 -8.28 -10.43
C ILE A 192 -10.37 -7.69 -9.74
N ASP A 193 -11.05 -6.80 -10.46
CA ASP A 193 -12.37 -6.27 -10.09
C ASP A 193 -13.26 -6.21 -11.34
N GLY A 194 -14.29 -7.05 -11.36
CA GLY A 194 -15.13 -7.28 -12.54
C GLY A 194 -14.32 -7.80 -13.73
N SER A 195 -14.45 -7.13 -14.87
CA SER A 195 -13.74 -7.45 -16.12
C SER A 195 -12.33 -6.86 -16.22
N HIS A 196 -11.81 -6.25 -15.14
CA HIS A 196 -10.55 -5.52 -15.17
C HIS A 196 -9.52 -6.17 -14.27
N LEU A 197 -8.32 -6.39 -14.81
CA LEU A 197 -7.11 -6.72 -14.08
C LEU A 197 -6.33 -5.43 -13.80
N TYR A 198 -5.83 -5.29 -12.59
CA TYR A 198 -4.97 -4.19 -12.18
C TYR A 198 -3.58 -4.75 -11.90
N ALA A 199 -2.56 -4.17 -12.52
CA ALA A 199 -1.18 -4.61 -12.39
C ALA A 199 -0.25 -3.42 -12.20
N GLY A 200 0.69 -3.53 -11.27
CA GLY A 200 1.63 -2.45 -11.01
C GLY A 200 3.02 -2.92 -10.62
N LYS A 201 3.85 -1.92 -10.32
CA LYS A 201 5.29 -2.09 -10.19
C LYS A 201 5.74 -1.78 -8.77
N PHE A 202 6.53 -2.67 -8.19
CA PHE A 202 7.25 -2.40 -6.96
C PHE A 202 8.34 -1.35 -7.18
N SER A 203 8.44 -0.39 -6.26
CA SER A 203 9.55 0.56 -6.20
C SER A 203 9.97 0.80 -4.76
N ASN A 204 11.27 0.71 -4.52
CA ASN A 204 11.90 0.98 -3.23
C ASN A 204 12.39 2.42 -3.07
N LYS A 205 12.25 3.27 -4.10
CA LYS A 205 12.79 4.64 -4.10
C LYS A 205 11.71 5.71 -4.10
N HIS A 206 10.54 5.41 -4.63
CA HIS A 206 9.44 6.36 -4.82
C HIS A 206 8.12 5.61 -4.96
N ARG A 207 7.00 6.32 -4.82
CA ARG A 207 5.69 5.84 -5.27
C ARG A 207 5.70 5.57 -6.77
N ASP A 208 5.02 4.52 -7.21
CA ASP A 208 4.98 4.11 -8.62
C ASP A 208 3.52 3.97 -9.08
N TRP A 209 3.29 3.29 -10.22
CA TRP A 209 2.01 3.21 -10.89
C TRP A 209 1.46 1.80 -10.96
N MET A 210 0.13 1.72 -10.84
CA MET A 210 -0.70 0.58 -11.20
C MET A 210 -1.56 0.94 -12.39
N TYR A 211 -1.67 0.05 -13.38
CA TYR A 211 -2.48 0.22 -14.59
C TYR A 211 -3.64 -0.78 -14.63
N SER A 212 -4.73 -0.41 -15.29
CA SER A 212 -5.87 -1.30 -15.53
C SER A 212 -5.85 -1.90 -16.94
N TYR A 213 -6.30 -3.14 -17.04
CA TYR A 213 -6.38 -3.91 -18.27
C TYR A 213 -7.73 -4.62 -18.34
N THR A 214 -8.47 -4.44 -19.44
CA THR A 214 -9.66 -5.23 -19.74
C THR A 214 -9.28 -6.67 -20.06
N ILE A 215 -9.99 -7.62 -19.44
CA ILE A 215 -9.84 -9.05 -19.64
C ILE A 215 -10.87 -9.51 -20.70
N ALA A 216 -10.38 -10.05 -21.81
CA ALA A 216 -11.24 -10.66 -22.83
C ALA A 216 -11.68 -12.09 -22.44
N GLY A 217 -12.65 -12.65 -23.17
CA GLY A 217 -13.18 -13.99 -22.90
C GLY A 217 -12.15 -15.13 -23.01
N ASP A 218 -11.14 -14.95 -23.86
CA ASP A 218 -9.99 -15.85 -23.99
C ASP A 218 -8.88 -15.58 -22.95
N GLY A 219 -9.07 -14.59 -22.06
CA GLY A 219 -8.11 -14.16 -21.06
C GLY A 219 -7.01 -13.24 -21.59
N SER A 220 -7.05 -12.80 -22.85
CA SER A 220 -6.13 -11.76 -23.31
C SER A 220 -6.38 -10.43 -22.58
N LEU A 221 -5.31 -9.65 -22.39
CA LEU A 221 -5.33 -8.41 -21.64
C LEU A 221 -5.08 -7.21 -22.56
N THR A 222 -6.00 -6.24 -22.52
CA THR A 222 -5.88 -4.98 -23.26
C THR A 222 -5.73 -3.82 -22.29
N LEU A 223 -4.71 -2.97 -22.46
CA LEU A 223 -4.50 -1.80 -21.61
C LEU A 223 -5.68 -0.84 -21.72
N ASP A 224 -6.28 -0.49 -20.60
CA ASP A 224 -7.35 0.51 -20.56
C ASP A 224 -6.75 1.90 -20.75
N ARG A 225 -7.36 2.69 -21.63
CA ARG A 225 -6.84 4.03 -22.00
C ARG A 225 -7.79 5.13 -21.58
N LYS A 226 -7.21 6.25 -21.21
CA LYS A 226 -7.87 7.55 -21.05
C LYS A 226 -8.14 8.16 -22.43
N ALA A 227 -8.93 9.24 -22.46
CA ALA A 227 -9.24 9.98 -23.68
C ALA A 227 -8.00 10.59 -24.36
N ASP A 228 -6.95 10.90 -23.59
CA ASP A 228 -5.65 11.39 -24.10
C ASP A 228 -4.75 10.28 -24.67
N GLY A 229 -5.25 9.04 -24.72
CA GLY A 229 -4.52 7.87 -25.18
C GLY A 229 -3.57 7.27 -24.15
N ASN A 230 -3.34 7.91 -22.99
CA ASN A 230 -2.49 7.34 -21.95
C ASN A 230 -3.18 6.18 -21.22
N GLY A 231 -2.40 5.28 -20.62
CA GLY A 231 -2.94 4.21 -19.80
C GLY A 231 -3.70 4.75 -18.58
N LEU A 232 -4.84 4.15 -18.28
CA LEU A 232 -5.57 4.42 -17.04
C LEU A 232 -4.77 3.86 -15.87
N ARG A 233 -4.37 4.74 -14.95
CA ARG A 233 -3.41 4.43 -13.88
C ARG A 233 -3.71 5.11 -12.55
N TRP A 234 -3.22 4.50 -11.48
CA TRP A 234 -3.29 4.94 -10.10
C TRP A 234 -1.88 5.01 -9.53
N GLU A 235 -1.59 6.06 -8.78
CA GLU A 235 -0.41 6.10 -7.94
C GLU A 235 -0.58 5.10 -6.78
N VAL A 236 0.48 4.36 -6.47
CA VAL A 236 0.50 3.38 -5.37
C VAL A 236 1.53 3.77 -4.31
N PRO A 237 1.38 3.28 -3.06
CA PRO A 237 2.40 3.49 -2.02
C PRO A 237 3.78 3.00 -2.48
N GLN A 238 4.85 3.55 -1.90
CA GLN A 238 6.19 2.98 -2.04
C GLN A 238 6.21 1.58 -1.38
N TRP A 239 7.10 0.69 -1.86
CA TRP A 239 7.26 -0.66 -1.30
C TRP A 239 6.04 -1.58 -1.45
N MET A 240 5.15 -1.27 -2.39
CA MET A 240 3.90 -2.00 -2.59
C MET A 240 4.16 -3.42 -3.14
N GLN A 241 3.55 -4.43 -2.49
CA GLN A 241 3.65 -5.85 -2.87
C GLN A 241 2.30 -6.53 -3.15
N GLY A 242 1.20 -6.02 -2.63
CA GLY A 242 -0.12 -6.63 -2.82
C GLY A 242 -1.23 -5.60 -2.93
N VAL A 243 -2.23 -5.92 -3.77
CA VAL A 243 -3.46 -5.13 -3.92
C VAL A 243 -4.67 -6.06 -3.89
N ALA A 244 -5.74 -5.60 -3.24
CA ALA A 244 -7.08 -6.11 -3.42
C ALA A 244 -8.04 -4.97 -3.79
N ALA A 245 -9.08 -5.29 -4.54
CA ALA A 245 -10.16 -4.37 -4.88
C ALA A 245 -11.48 -4.91 -4.33
N ALA A 246 -12.23 -4.08 -3.61
CA ALA A 246 -13.57 -4.42 -3.15
C ALA A 246 -14.31 -3.14 -2.70
N ASP A 247 -15.63 -3.12 -2.83
CA ASP A 247 -16.50 -2.04 -2.34
C ASP A 247 -16.07 -0.63 -2.79
N GLY A 248 -15.59 -0.50 -4.03
CA GLY A 248 -15.08 0.77 -4.56
C GLY A 248 -13.82 1.29 -3.85
N ARG A 249 -13.07 0.40 -3.18
CA ARG A 249 -11.81 0.67 -2.51
C ARG A 249 -10.69 -0.17 -3.11
N PHE A 250 -9.47 0.34 -3.00
CA PHE A 250 -8.26 -0.47 -3.06
C PHE A 250 -7.69 -0.64 -1.66
N LEU A 251 -7.24 -1.87 -1.38
CA LEU A 251 -6.45 -2.20 -0.21
C LEU A 251 -5.04 -2.54 -0.70
N PHE A 252 -4.02 -1.88 -0.17
CA PHE A 252 -2.63 -2.13 -0.54
C PHE A 252 -1.84 -2.62 0.67
N SER A 253 -0.95 -3.58 0.44
CA SER A 253 0.07 -4.03 1.39
C SER A 253 1.46 -3.66 0.90
N THR A 254 2.34 -3.30 1.83
CA THR A 254 3.73 -2.94 1.53
C THR A 254 4.72 -3.79 2.30
N SER A 255 5.86 -4.12 1.71
CA SER A 255 6.97 -4.84 2.36
C SER A 255 8.29 -4.14 2.07
N SER A 256 9.06 -3.88 3.12
CA SER A 256 10.44 -3.36 3.02
C SER A 256 11.46 -4.36 3.58
N GLY A 257 11.08 -5.64 3.68
CA GLY A 257 11.92 -6.74 4.10
C GLY A 257 11.92 -7.03 5.61
N ARG A 258 12.70 -8.03 6.00
CA ARG A 258 12.58 -8.74 7.30
C ARG A 258 12.76 -7.89 8.56
N LYS A 259 13.42 -6.74 8.47
CA LYS A 259 13.73 -5.85 9.60
C LYS A 259 12.72 -4.72 9.78
N TYR A 260 11.78 -4.57 8.85
CA TYR A 260 10.89 -3.43 8.78
C TYR A 260 9.44 -3.91 8.76
N ARG A 261 8.58 -3.16 9.44
CA ARG A 261 7.15 -3.45 9.48
C ARG A 261 6.51 -3.09 8.15
N SER A 262 5.48 -3.84 7.81
CA SER A 262 4.62 -3.56 6.66
C SER A 262 3.59 -2.50 7.02
N ASN A 263 2.87 -2.00 6.03
CA ASN A 263 1.69 -1.17 6.22
C ASN A 263 0.55 -1.72 5.36
N LEU A 264 -0.67 -1.50 5.83
CA LEU A 264 -1.88 -1.65 5.03
C LEU A 264 -2.47 -0.28 4.75
N TYR A 265 -2.72 0.01 3.48
CA TYR A 265 -3.38 1.23 3.01
C TYR A 265 -4.76 0.89 2.46
N VAL A 266 -5.70 1.80 2.66
CA VAL A 266 -7.05 1.74 2.10
C VAL A 266 -7.33 3.09 1.46
N THR A 267 -7.72 3.07 0.19
CA THR A 267 -8.03 4.27 -0.58
C THR A 267 -9.29 4.07 -1.42
N ASN A 268 -9.94 5.17 -1.80
CA ASN A 268 -11.04 5.10 -2.75
C ASN A 268 -10.49 4.75 -4.13
N LYS A 269 -11.14 3.80 -4.82
CA LYS A 269 -10.74 3.40 -6.17
C LYS A 269 -10.81 4.55 -7.18
N GLY A 270 -11.69 5.54 -6.95
CA GLY A 270 -11.77 6.75 -7.77
C GLY A 270 -10.63 7.74 -7.58
N GLU A 271 -9.83 7.61 -6.51
CA GLU A 271 -8.76 8.54 -6.19
C GLU A 271 -7.43 8.04 -6.77
N THR A 272 -7.01 8.60 -7.90
CA THR A 272 -5.83 8.12 -8.66
C THR A 272 -4.50 8.74 -8.22
N ASN A 273 -4.52 9.74 -7.33
CA ASN A 273 -3.34 10.46 -6.82
C ASN A 273 -3.38 10.42 -5.29
N LEU A 274 -2.34 9.86 -4.67
CA LEU A 274 -2.34 9.59 -3.23
C LEU A 274 -2.16 10.85 -2.38
N ASP A 275 -1.60 11.92 -2.92
CA ASP A 275 -1.49 13.21 -2.22
C ASP A 275 -2.87 13.88 -2.03
N ARG A 276 -3.82 13.56 -2.92
CA ARG A 276 -5.18 14.11 -2.89
C ARG A 276 -6.20 13.10 -2.37
N ALA A 277 -5.83 11.83 -2.30
CA ALA A 277 -6.68 10.75 -1.85
C ALA A 277 -6.95 10.83 -0.34
N SER A 278 -8.05 10.21 0.07
CA SER A 278 -8.44 10.08 1.48
C SER A 278 -7.87 8.79 2.05
N VAL A 279 -6.54 8.67 2.01
CA VAL A 279 -5.85 7.44 2.39
C VAL A 279 -6.05 7.16 3.88
N ARG A 280 -6.31 5.90 4.21
CA ARG A 280 -6.24 5.38 5.58
C ARG A 280 -5.17 4.31 5.63
N CYS A 281 -4.30 4.33 6.63
CA CYS A 281 -3.32 3.27 6.76
C CYS A 281 -2.90 3.00 8.20
N PHE A 282 -2.46 1.77 8.45
CA PHE A 282 -1.95 1.33 9.74
C PHE A 282 -0.86 0.28 9.56
N ARG A 283 0.00 0.15 10.57
CA ARG A 283 1.13 -0.76 10.56
C ARG A 283 0.71 -2.22 10.70
N ALA A 284 1.31 -3.07 9.88
CA ALA A 284 1.12 -4.52 9.84
C ALA A 284 2.45 -5.25 10.16
N PRO A 285 2.41 -6.55 10.47
CA PRO A 285 3.62 -7.35 10.67
C PRO A 285 4.56 -7.29 9.46
N SER A 286 5.85 -7.46 9.69
CA SER A 286 6.85 -7.43 8.60
C SER A 286 6.55 -8.43 7.49
N MET A 287 6.94 -8.09 6.27
CA MET A 287 6.90 -8.97 5.11
C MET A 287 5.50 -9.40 4.67
N ALA A 288 4.57 -8.44 4.68
CA ALA A 288 3.24 -8.60 4.11
C ALA A 288 3.32 -8.48 2.59
N GLU A 289 2.84 -9.49 1.88
CA GLU A 289 2.94 -9.61 0.43
C GLU A 289 1.54 -9.46 -0.20
N GLY A 290 1.06 -10.45 -0.95
CA GLY A 290 -0.26 -10.42 -1.57
C GLY A 290 -1.42 -10.24 -0.59
N ILE A 291 -2.49 -9.58 -1.05
CA ILE A 291 -3.78 -9.48 -0.35
C ILE A 291 -4.91 -9.78 -1.33
N THR A 292 -5.93 -10.52 -0.90
CA THR A 292 -7.15 -10.76 -1.68
C THR A 292 -8.39 -10.53 -0.83
N THR A 293 -9.50 -10.20 -1.48
CA THR A 293 -10.82 -10.08 -0.84
C THR A 293 -11.76 -11.16 -1.38
N THR A 294 -12.84 -11.39 -0.66
CA THR A 294 -13.90 -12.31 -1.06
C THR A 294 -15.24 -11.59 -1.20
N PRO A 295 -16.18 -12.11 -2.01
CA PRO A 295 -17.52 -11.52 -2.13
C PRO A 295 -18.33 -11.52 -0.83
N ASN A 296 -17.98 -12.38 0.15
CA ASN A 296 -18.62 -12.42 1.46
C ASN A 296 -17.96 -11.49 2.50
N GLY A 297 -17.08 -10.58 2.08
CA GLY A 297 -16.53 -9.54 2.93
C GLY A 297 -15.42 -10.01 3.86
N GLU A 298 -14.59 -10.95 3.42
CA GLU A 298 -13.31 -11.29 4.08
C GLU A 298 -12.14 -10.77 3.26
N ALA A 299 -11.04 -10.45 3.92
CA ALA A 299 -9.75 -10.13 3.33
C ALA A 299 -8.69 -11.10 3.86
N TYR A 300 -7.82 -11.59 3.00
CA TYR A 300 -6.72 -12.48 3.32
C TYR A 300 -5.41 -11.82 2.95
N LEU A 301 -4.52 -11.63 3.93
CA LEU A 301 -3.21 -11.03 3.77
C LEU A 301 -2.13 -12.09 3.97
N LEU A 302 -1.29 -12.28 2.95
CA LEU A 302 -0.21 -13.26 2.91
C LEU A 302 1.09 -12.68 3.44
N PHE A 303 1.92 -13.52 4.06
CA PHE A 303 3.25 -13.16 4.55
C PHE A 303 4.33 -14.08 3.99
N GLU A 304 5.46 -13.51 3.56
CA GLU A 304 6.62 -14.31 3.13
C GLU A 304 7.52 -14.76 4.29
N SER A 305 7.35 -14.16 5.48
CA SER A 305 8.26 -14.30 6.61
C SER A 305 8.38 -15.70 7.20
N GLY A 306 7.41 -16.58 6.95
CA GLY A 306 7.43 -17.98 7.35
C GLY A 306 8.37 -18.88 6.53
N SER A 307 8.83 -18.41 5.37
CA SER A 307 9.70 -19.21 4.49
C SER A 307 11.11 -19.37 5.04
N TYR A 308 11.84 -20.40 4.56
CA TYR A 308 13.20 -20.75 4.96
C TYR A 308 14.19 -19.58 4.91
N LYS A 309 13.95 -18.62 4.01
CA LYS A 309 14.77 -17.41 3.86
C LYS A 309 14.66 -16.47 5.06
N TYR A 310 13.54 -16.49 5.77
CA TYR A 310 13.13 -15.44 6.70
C TYR A 310 12.70 -15.98 8.07
N ASN A 311 12.50 -17.28 8.25
CA ASN A 311 12.07 -17.87 9.51
C ASN A 311 13.21 -18.17 10.51
N GLY A 312 14.46 -17.88 10.15
CA GLY A 312 15.64 -18.16 10.97
C GLY A 312 16.51 -19.32 10.48
N ALA A 313 15.99 -20.18 9.58
CA ALA A 313 16.71 -21.37 9.13
C ALA A 313 17.96 -21.04 8.28
N SER A 314 17.97 -19.90 7.59
CA SER A 314 19.08 -19.45 6.72
C SER A 314 19.70 -18.12 7.16
N GLY A 315 19.56 -17.74 8.45
CA GLY A 315 20.12 -16.50 9.00
C GLY A 315 19.19 -15.83 10.00
N ASN A 316 19.31 -14.51 10.17
CA ASN A 316 18.45 -13.79 11.12
C ASN A 316 16.97 -13.86 10.72
N PRO A 317 16.06 -14.21 11.66
CA PRO A 317 14.64 -14.26 11.34
C PRO A 317 14.09 -12.86 11.03
N ALA A 318 12.93 -12.82 10.39
CA ALA A 318 12.09 -11.63 10.32
C ALA A 318 11.62 -11.24 11.71
N ILE A 319 11.36 -9.94 11.92
CA ILE A 319 10.85 -9.44 13.20
C ILE A 319 9.47 -10.01 13.55
N ASN A 320 8.72 -10.47 12.54
CA ASN A 320 7.53 -11.30 12.70
C ASN A 320 7.56 -12.47 11.73
N VAL A 321 7.54 -13.69 12.25
CA VAL A 321 7.48 -14.93 11.45
C VAL A 321 6.02 -15.41 11.41
N ILE A 322 5.46 -15.50 10.20
CA ILE A 322 4.06 -15.88 9.94
C ILE A 322 4.06 -16.90 8.79
N LYS A 323 3.44 -18.07 8.99
CA LYS A 323 3.53 -19.21 8.07
C LYS A 323 2.55 -19.17 6.90
N GLY A 324 1.61 -18.25 6.87
CA GLY A 324 0.71 -18.13 5.74
C GLY A 324 -0.08 -16.84 5.76
N VAL A 325 -1.40 -16.97 5.82
CA VAL A 325 -2.29 -15.82 5.70
C VAL A 325 -2.95 -15.47 7.02
N HIS A 326 -3.09 -14.18 7.28
CA HIS A 326 -4.07 -13.71 8.27
C HIS A 326 -5.32 -13.25 7.55
N ARG A 327 -6.45 -13.28 8.25
CA ARG A 327 -7.74 -12.83 7.71
C ARG A 327 -8.39 -11.78 8.57
N ALA A 328 -9.15 -10.90 7.93
CA ALA A 328 -9.93 -9.86 8.56
C ALA A 328 -11.28 -9.71 7.85
N ARG A 329 -12.29 -9.22 8.56
CA ARG A 329 -13.52 -8.76 7.93
C ARG A 329 -13.20 -7.52 7.09
N LEU A 330 -13.55 -7.54 5.81
CA LEU A 330 -13.31 -6.43 4.89
C LEU A 330 -13.90 -5.12 5.42
N SER A 331 -15.09 -5.17 6.00
CA SER A 331 -15.75 -3.99 6.56
C SER A 331 -14.92 -3.29 7.64
N THR A 332 -14.15 -4.02 8.45
CA THR A 332 -13.32 -3.41 9.51
C THR A 332 -12.05 -2.75 8.95
N LEU A 333 -11.67 -3.11 7.71
CA LEU A 333 -10.58 -2.48 6.95
C LEU A 333 -11.08 -1.31 6.11
N THR A 334 -12.28 -1.38 5.54
CA THR A 334 -12.83 -0.28 4.73
C THR A 334 -13.49 0.82 5.57
N SER A 335 -13.83 0.53 6.83
CA SER A 335 -14.36 1.50 7.80
C SER A 335 -13.28 2.04 8.75
N LEU A 336 -12.01 2.09 8.33
CA LEU A 336 -10.94 2.60 9.19
C LEU A 336 -11.28 4.02 9.66
N PRO A 337 -11.33 4.24 10.99
CA PRO A 337 -11.55 5.58 11.49
C PRO A 337 -10.38 6.48 11.09
N GLY A 338 -10.65 7.77 10.98
CA GLY A 338 -9.66 8.77 10.56
C GLY A 338 -10.32 9.83 9.70
N GLY A 339 -9.58 10.89 9.40
CA GLY A 339 -10.15 12.08 8.80
C GLY A 339 -9.09 13.04 8.30
N LYS A 340 -9.56 14.21 7.88
CA LYS A 340 -8.76 15.42 7.77
C LYS A 340 -8.94 16.22 9.06
N LEU A 341 -7.86 16.39 9.82
CA LEU A 341 -7.79 17.28 10.97
C LEU A 341 -7.43 18.69 10.49
N TYR A 342 -8.38 19.61 10.62
CA TYR A 342 -8.20 21.03 10.37
C TYR A 342 -7.88 21.72 11.68
N LEU A 343 -6.71 22.35 11.76
CA LEU A 343 -6.31 23.17 12.89
C LEU A 343 -6.68 24.62 12.63
N GLY A 344 -7.49 25.19 13.53
CA GLY A 344 -8.03 26.53 13.41
C GLY A 344 -7.10 27.56 14.03
N THR A 345 -7.43 27.99 15.25
CA THR A 345 -6.77 29.10 15.95
C THR A 345 -6.05 28.59 17.18
N LEU A 346 -4.77 28.95 17.30
CA LEU A 346 -4.00 28.84 18.53
C LEU A 346 -4.20 30.13 19.35
N HIS A 347 -4.51 29.98 20.63
CA HIS A 347 -4.63 31.06 21.59
C HIS A 347 -3.65 30.80 22.74
N CYS A 348 -2.74 31.73 22.96
CA CYS A 348 -1.90 31.76 24.16
C CYS A 348 -2.73 32.46 25.24
N ALA A 349 -3.17 31.72 26.25
CA ALA A 349 -3.93 32.30 27.36
C ALA A 349 -3.00 32.82 28.45
N GLU A 350 -1.91 32.09 28.72
CA GLU A 350 -0.87 32.39 29.71
C GLU A 350 0.45 31.89 29.10
N GLN A 351 1.52 32.70 29.13
CA GLN A 351 2.85 32.32 28.64
C GLN A 351 3.79 31.95 29.80
N GLU A 352 4.82 31.13 29.55
CA GLU A 352 5.83 30.82 30.57
C GLU A 352 6.80 32.00 30.75
N ASP A 353 7.18 32.64 29.64
CA ASP A 353 8.22 33.65 29.60
C ASP A 353 7.77 35.04 30.09
N PHE A 354 8.57 35.66 30.95
CA PHE A 354 8.31 37.03 31.40
C PHE A 354 8.67 38.10 30.35
N VAL A 355 9.45 37.75 29.32
CA VAL A 355 9.94 38.68 28.30
C VAL A 355 10.06 37.99 26.94
N GLY A 356 9.20 38.36 25.99
CA GLY A 356 9.29 37.88 24.61
C GLY A 356 7.97 37.32 24.10
N ASP A 357 8.00 36.89 22.84
CA ASP A 357 6.93 36.08 22.23
C ASP A 357 7.39 34.62 22.22
N ASP A 358 6.53 33.72 22.69
CA ASP A 358 6.76 32.28 22.63
C ASP A 358 6.77 31.81 21.17
N GLU A 359 7.67 30.90 20.82
CA GLU A 359 7.79 30.35 19.46
C GLU A 359 7.20 28.93 19.38
N ILE A 360 5.89 28.84 19.18
CA ILE A 360 5.17 27.57 19.26
C ILE A 360 5.27 26.72 18.00
N ARG A 361 5.76 25.49 18.16
CA ARG A 361 5.80 24.44 17.15
C ARG A 361 4.68 23.43 17.38
N ILE A 362 3.86 23.21 16.35
CA ILE A 362 2.79 22.22 16.38
C ILE A 362 3.23 20.98 15.61
N ARG A 363 3.11 19.82 16.25
CA ARG A 363 3.28 18.50 15.61
C ARG A 363 1.96 17.75 15.60
N VAL A 364 1.60 17.18 14.45
CA VAL A 364 0.49 16.22 14.36
C VAL A 364 1.04 14.92 13.82
N GLU A 365 0.79 13.82 14.53
CA GLU A 365 1.38 12.52 14.21
C GLU A 365 2.92 12.61 14.04
N ASP A 366 3.57 13.36 14.94
CA ASP A 366 5.01 13.69 14.91
C ASP A 366 5.52 14.43 13.67
N GLN A 367 4.63 14.88 12.78
CA GLN A 367 4.98 15.75 11.64
C GLN A 367 4.89 17.22 12.06
N ASN A 368 5.97 17.97 11.85
CA ASN A 368 5.97 19.43 12.02
C ASN A 368 5.03 20.09 11.00
N LEU A 369 4.12 20.94 11.46
CA LEU A 369 3.15 21.60 10.58
C LEU A 369 3.64 22.93 9.98
N GLY A 370 4.93 22.98 9.64
CA GLY A 370 5.60 24.14 9.09
C GLY A 370 6.54 24.81 10.10
N LYS A 371 6.73 26.12 9.93
CA LYS A 371 7.52 26.94 10.87
C LYS A 371 6.75 27.13 12.16
N SER A 372 7.49 27.42 13.22
CA SER A 372 6.89 27.81 14.49
C SER A 372 6.11 29.13 14.37
N VAL A 373 5.20 29.33 15.31
CA VAL A 373 4.25 30.44 15.38
C VAL A 373 4.63 31.30 16.56
N LYS A 374 5.08 32.54 16.29
CA LYS A 374 5.30 33.53 17.34
C LYS A 374 3.98 34.04 17.88
N ILE A 375 3.79 33.97 19.19
CA ILE A 375 2.54 34.34 19.85
C ILE A 375 2.82 34.84 21.27
N SER A 376 2.23 35.97 21.65
CA SER A 376 2.33 36.53 23.01
C SER A 376 1.10 36.15 23.85
N GLU A 377 1.15 36.37 25.15
CA GLU A 377 0.00 36.20 26.05
C GLU A 377 -1.24 36.99 25.57
N GLY A 378 -2.38 36.32 25.52
CA GLY A 378 -3.66 36.85 25.04
C GLY A 378 -3.85 36.83 23.52
N ASP A 379 -2.78 36.61 22.75
CA ASP A 379 -2.86 36.61 21.29
C ASP A 379 -3.57 35.37 20.74
N LYS A 380 -4.15 35.55 19.56
CA LYS A 380 -4.75 34.49 18.74
C LYS A 380 -4.10 34.46 17.37
N LYS A 381 -3.57 33.31 16.96
CA LYS A 381 -2.97 33.11 15.64
C LYS A 381 -3.71 32.00 14.88
N LYS A 382 -4.00 32.25 13.61
CA LYS A 382 -4.53 31.22 12.70
C LYS A 382 -3.41 30.27 12.31
N ILE A 383 -3.71 28.98 12.37
CA ILE A 383 -2.81 27.91 11.96
C ILE A 383 -3.12 27.51 10.52
N ASP A 384 -4.41 27.32 10.19
CA ASP A 384 -4.92 26.98 8.85
C ASP A 384 -4.16 25.81 8.20
N LYS A 385 -3.87 24.78 9.02
CA LYS A 385 -3.22 23.54 8.57
C LYS A 385 -4.22 22.39 8.56
N THR A 386 -4.10 21.55 7.54
CA THR A 386 -4.89 20.33 7.40
C THR A 386 -3.97 19.13 7.37
N VAL A 387 -4.27 18.12 8.16
CA VAL A 387 -3.48 16.89 8.27
C VAL A 387 -4.39 15.68 8.09
N GLN A 388 -3.96 14.70 7.28
CA GLN A 388 -4.67 13.43 7.20
C GLN A 388 -4.19 12.50 8.31
N PHE A 389 -5.12 11.78 8.96
CA PHE A 389 -4.78 10.80 9.99
C PHE A 389 -5.67 9.56 9.90
N THR A 390 -5.20 8.46 10.50
CA THR A 390 -5.93 7.19 10.65
C THR A 390 -5.94 6.77 12.11
N GLY A 391 -7.09 6.35 12.62
CA GLY A 391 -7.25 6.00 14.03
C GLY A 391 -7.35 7.22 14.91
N ASN A 392 -6.39 7.36 15.80
CA ASN A 392 -6.28 8.53 16.66
C ASN A 392 -5.49 9.63 15.94
N ALA A 393 -5.69 10.89 16.34
CA ALA A 393 -4.80 12.00 15.98
C ALA A 393 -4.08 12.51 17.23
N SER A 394 -2.77 12.34 17.29
CA SER A 394 -1.87 12.87 18.30
C SER A 394 -1.41 14.27 17.89
N VAL A 395 -1.80 15.26 18.68
CA VAL A 395 -1.41 16.67 18.50
C VAL A 395 -0.52 17.06 19.67
N LYS A 396 0.69 17.55 19.38
CA LYS A 396 1.68 17.95 20.36
C LYS A 396 2.05 19.41 20.13
N LEU A 397 2.20 20.15 21.23
CA LEU A 397 2.76 21.50 21.21
C LEU A 397 4.15 21.47 21.85
N TYR A 398 5.04 22.23 21.22
CA TYR A 398 6.36 22.53 21.74
C TYR A 398 6.57 24.02 21.68
N GLU A 399 7.33 24.54 22.60
CA GLU A 399 7.90 25.89 22.58
C GLU A 399 9.34 25.78 22.10
N ASN A 400 9.81 26.68 21.23
CA ASN A 400 11.23 26.71 20.85
C ASN A 400 11.92 27.77 21.69
N ASP A 401 12.73 27.33 22.66
CA ASP A 401 13.55 28.24 23.44
C ASP A 401 15.03 28.09 23.12
N VAL A 402 15.81 29.03 23.65
CA VAL A 402 17.28 29.03 23.48
C VAL A 402 17.90 27.75 24.07
N GLU A 403 17.27 27.16 25.09
CA GLU A 403 17.75 25.96 25.79
C GLU A 403 17.25 24.64 25.19
N GLY A 404 16.27 24.67 24.27
CA GLY A 404 15.71 23.48 23.62
C GLY A 404 14.22 23.60 23.31
N ASP A 405 13.66 22.61 22.60
CA ASP A 405 12.22 22.54 22.36
C ASP A 405 11.50 22.08 23.64
N ASP A 406 10.79 22.98 24.32
CA ASP A 406 10.04 22.69 25.53
C ASP A 406 8.69 22.03 25.22
N TYR A 407 8.50 20.80 25.69
CA TYR A 407 7.30 20.03 25.37
C TYR A 407 6.11 20.45 26.25
N LEU A 408 5.17 21.22 25.69
CA LEU A 408 4.00 21.79 26.39
C LEU A 408 2.83 20.81 26.58
N GLY A 409 2.89 19.64 25.93
CA GLY A 409 1.92 18.56 26.13
C GLY A 409 1.39 17.93 24.85
N GLN A 410 0.51 16.94 25.03
CA GLN A 410 -0.11 16.16 23.95
C GLN A 410 -1.59 15.98 24.20
N GLN A 411 -2.36 16.09 23.12
CA GLN A 411 -3.76 15.75 23.06
C GLN A 411 -3.96 14.62 22.04
N ILE A 412 -4.83 13.66 22.38
CA ILE A 412 -5.14 12.52 21.52
C ILE A 412 -6.62 12.60 21.14
N LEU A 413 -6.88 12.94 19.88
CA LEU A 413 -8.22 12.91 19.31
C LEU A 413 -8.57 11.46 18.97
N LYS A 414 -9.63 10.94 19.60
CA LYS A 414 -10.14 9.60 19.32
C LYS A 414 -11.01 9.59 18.06
N PRO A 415 -11.16 8.44 17.38
CA PRO A 415 -12.16 8.22 16.35
C PRO A 415 -13.53 8.82 16.71
N GLY A 416 -14.12 9.58 15.80
CA GLY A 416 -15.44 10.20 15.96
C GLY A 416 -15.45 11.61 16.56
N ALA A 417 -14.29 12.15 16.96
CA ALA A 417 -14.16 13.59 17.22
C ALA A 417 -14.63 14.40 16.00
N LYS A 418 -15.36 15.49 16.22
CA LYS A 418 -15.93 16.34 15.15
C LYS A 418 -15.30 17.72 15.13
N ASP A 419 -15.32 18.43 16.23
CA ASP A 419 -14.69 19.72 16.44
C ASP A 419 -14.50 19.97 17.94
N GLY A 420 -13.69 20.96 18.29
CA GLY A 420 -13.48 21.32 19.68
C GLY A 420 -12.24 22.19 19.90
N ILE A 421 -11.80 22.22 21.16
CA ILE A 421 -10.61 22.92 21.61
C ILE A 421 -9.73 21.91 22.36
N MET A 422 -8.46 21.83 21.97
CA MET A 422 -7.42 21.12 22.69
C MET A 422 -6.73 22.10 23.63
N GLU A 423 -6.58 21.73 24.89
CA GLU A 423 -5.88 22.55 25.90
C GLU A 423 -4.54 21.92 26.26
N PHE A 424 -3.49 22.72 26.33
CA PHE A 424 -2.13 22.32 26.68
C PHE A 424 -1.67 23.20 27.83
N THR A 425 -1.12 22.58 28.87
CA THR A 425 -0.72 23.28 30.09
C THR A 425 0.55 22.64 30.63
N LYS A 426 1.57 23.46 30.84
CA LYS A 426 2.84 23.09 31.46
C LYS A 426 3.45 24.34 32.09
N ASP A 427 3.97 24.18 33.31
CA ASP A 427 4.79 25.19 34.00
C ASP A 427 4.21 26.62 34.04
N GLY A 428 2.88 26.74 34.09
CA GLY A 428 2.16 28.02 34.11
C GLY A 428 1.71 28.51 32.73
N ALA A 429 2.30 28.01 31.64
CA ALA A 429 1.82 28.28 30.30
C ALA A 429 0.51 27.56 30.00
N LYS A 430 -0.37 28.22 29.25
CA LYS A 430 -1.68 27.70 28.86
C LYS A 430 -2.02 28.04 27.42
N TYR A 431 -2.14 27.01 26.60
CA TYR A 431 -2.45 27.10 25.19
C TYR A 431 -3.76 26.42 24.84
N ARG A 432 -4.52 27.01 23.92
CA ARG A 432 -5.79 26.48 23.42
C ARG A 432 -5.79 26.46 21.90
N LEU A 433 -5.93 25.28 21.30
CA LEU A 433 -5.93 25.08 19.85
C LEU A 433 -7.29 24.56 19.39
N SER A 434 -8.02 25.35 18.60
CA SER A 434 -9.27 24.90 18.00
C SER A 434 -9.03 23.94 16.83
N TYR A 435 -9.93 22.97 16.66
CA TYR A 435 -9.83 21.99 15.59
C TYR A 435 -11.21 21.56 15.06
N LYS A 436 -11.18 20.98 13.85
CA LYS A 436 -12.30 20.28 13.21
C LYS A 436 -11.79 19.02 12.51
N VAL A 437 -12.59 17.97 12.48
CA VAL A 437 -12.33 16.71 11.78
C VAL A 437 -13.40 16.55 10.69
N ALA A 438 -12.99 16.22 9.47
CA ALA A 438 -13.90 15.87 8.37
C ALA A 438 -13.56 14.52 7.74
#